data_AF-A0A016ASU2-F1
#
_entry.id   AF-A0A016ASU2-F1
#
_cell.length_a   1.000
_cell.length_b   1.000
_cell.length_c   1.000
_cell.angle_alpha   90.00
_cell.angle_beta   90.00
_cell.angle_gamma   90.00
#
_symmetry.space_group_name_H-M   'P 1'
#
loop_
_entity.id
_entity.type
_entity.pdbx_description
1 polymer ?
#
loop_
_entity_poly.entity_id
_entity_poly.type
_entity_poly.pdbx_seq_one_letter_code
_entity_poly.pdbx_strand_id
1 'polypeptide(L)'
;MALLVVAVSVFADNAPAKVQTALKKMYPKADGIAWSQDGGYYCADFMMNGYEKNVWFNAQGQWQMTQTEWGDTDELSATVYNAYASGPYSGWQVEDVTYVEFPKWQPIIVIKVGQQNVDIQYQLFYSPNGTLLRTRNVSYMDDILGPGTFL
;
A
#
# COMPACT_ATOMS: atom_id res chain seq x y z
N MET A 1 0.77 27.98 -24.10
CA MET A 1 -0.40 27.08 -24.08
C MET A 1 -0.01 25.90 -23.21
N ALA A 2 -0.35 25.92 -21.92
CA ALA A 2 -0.01 24.84 -21.00
C ALA A 2 -1.14 23.80 -21.08
N LEU A 3 -0.81 22.59 -21.53
CA LEU A 3 -1.73 21.47 -21.54
C LEU A 3 -1.72 20.87 -20.13
N LEU A 4 -2.71 21.24 -19.32
CA LEU A 4 -2.98 20.63 -18.02
C LEU A 4 -3.56 19.24 -18.30
N VAL A 5 -2.75 18.19 -18.16
CA VAL A 5 -3.25 16.81 -18.17
C VAL A 5 -3.83 16.55 -16.79
N VAL A 6 -5.14 16.73 -16.65
CA VAL A 6 -5.88 16.24 -15.49
C VAL A 6 -5.83 14.72 -15.56
N ALA A 7 -5.17 14.07 -14.60
CA ALA A 7 -5.31 12.64 -14.39
C ALA A 7 -6.78 12.40 -14.02
N VAL A 8 -7.58 11.97 -15.00
CA VAL A 8 -8.97 11.62 -14.76
C VAL A 8 -8.95 10.25 -14.11
N SER A 9 -9.03 10.22 -12.77
CA SER A 9 -9.42 9.00 -12.06
C SER A 9 -10.81 8.65 -12.57
N VAL A 10 -10.89 7.71 -13.52
CA VAL A 10 -12.17 7.16 -13.95
C VAL A 10 -12.69 6.40 -12.73
N PHE A 11 -13.69 6.97 -12.04
CA PHE A 11 -14.50 6.20 -11.12
C PHE A 11 -15.04 5.02 -11.91
N ALA A 12 -14.46 3.84 -11.71
CA ALA A 12 -15.03 2.61 -12.23
C ALA A 12 -16.32 2.44 -11.44
N ASP A 13 -17.43 2.93 -12.01
CA ASP A 13 -18.73 2.93 -11.37
C ASP A 13 -19.20 1.53 -10.97
N ASN A 14 -18.47 0.46 -11.32
CA ASN A 14 -18.45 -0.81 -10.61
C ASN A 14 -17.32 -1.73 -11.14
N ALA A 15 -16.42 -2.23 -10.27
CA ALA A 15 -15.56 -3.37 -10.63
C ALA A 15 -16.40 -4.59 -11.06
N PRO A 16 -15.84 -5.59 -11.78
CA PRO A 16 -16.61 -6.76 -12.21
C PRO A 16 -17.35 -7.43 -11.04
N ALA A 17 -18.58 -7.92 -11.27
CA ALA A 17 -19.42 -8.49 -10.21
C ALA A 17 -18.72 -9.59 -9.39
N LYS A 18 -17.84 -10.37 -10.02
CA LYS A 18 -17.02 -11.38 -9.33
C LYS A 18 -16.03 -10.76 -8.33
N VAL A 19 -15.41 -9.65 -8.70
CA VAL A 19 -14.49 -8.87 -7.85
C VAL A 19 -15.25 -8.29 -6.66
N GLN A 20 -16.40 -7.65 -6.90
CA GLN A 20 -17.23 -7.11 -5.82
C GLN A 20 -17.73 -8.20 -4.86
N THR A 21 -18.15 -9.34 -5.41
CA THR A 21 -18.58 -10.49 -4.61
C THR A 21 -17.43 -11.03 -3.75
N ALA A 22 -16.21 -11.09 -4.30
CA ALA A 22 -15.03 -11.51 -3.56
C ALA A 22 -14.70 -10.52 -2.42
N LEU A 23 -14.74 -9.21 -2.68
CA LEU A 23 -14.57 -8.20 -1.65
C LEU A 23 -15.64 -8.32 -0.56
N LYS A 24 -16.92 -8.40 -0.91
CA LYS A 24 -18.01 -8.50 0.07
C LYS A 24 -17.91 -9.75 0.94
N LYS A 25 -17.34 -10.83 0.40
CA LYS A 25 -17.05 -12.05 1.17
C LYS A 25 -15.91 -11.83 2.18
N MET A 26 -14.86 -11.10 1.82
CA MET A 26 -13.73 -10.81 2.70
C MET A 26 -14.08 -9.74 3.76
N TYR A 27 -14.76 -8.69 3.33
CA TYR A 27 -15.12 -7.53 4.13
C TYR A 27 -16.64 -7.27 4.03
N PRO A 28 -17.47 -8.07 4.71
CA PRO A 28 -18.93 -7.96 4.61
C PRO A 28 -19.49 -6.63 5.12
N LYS A 29 -18.72 -5.92 5.96
CA LYS A 29 -19.07 -4.62 6.52
C LYS A 29 -18.43 -3.43 5.78
N ALA A 30 -17.62 -3.67 4.75
CA ALA A 30 -17.08 -2.57 3.95
C ALA A 30 -18.23 -1.81 3.28
N ASP A 31 -18.14 -0.49 3.37
CA ASP A 31 -19.01 0.49 2.74
C ASP A 31 -18.14 1.61 2.15
N GLY A 32 -18.76 2.55 1.43
CA GLY A 32 -18.04 3.68 0.84
C GLY A 32 -16.91 3.31 -0.12
N ILE A 33 -16.97 2.12 -0.75
CA ILE A 33 -15.87 1.57 -1.53
C ILE A 33 -15.64 2.37 -2.81
N ALA A 34 -14.46 2.95 -2.93
CA ALA A 34 -13.96 3.53 -4.17
C ALA A 34 -13.25 2.43 -4.99
N TRP A 35 -13.61 2.31 -6.27
CA TRP A 35 -13.00 1.34 -7.18
C TRP A 35 -12.07 2.02 -8.16
N SER A 36 -10.87 1.46 -8.33
CA SER A 36 -9.90 1.86 -9.33
C SER A 36 -9.28 0.62 -10.01
N GLN A 37 -8.48 0.85 -11.06
CA GLN A 37 -7.79 -0.20 -11.79
C GLN A 37 -6.35 0.22 -12.08
N ASP A 38 -5.40 -0.70 -11.88
CA ASP A 38 -4.02 -0.56 -12.32
C ASP A 38 -3.46 -1.93 -12.74
N GLY A 39 -2.66 -1.96 -13.82
CA GLY A 39 -1.98 -3.17 -14.29
C GLY A 39 -2.90 -4.36 -14.62
N GLY A 40 -4.20 -4.14 -14.85
CA GLY A 40 -5.20 -5.19 -15.03
C GLY A 40 -5.79 -5.76 -13.72
N TYR A 41 -5.40 -5.21 -12.58
CA TYR A 41 -5.95 -5.49 -11.25
C TYR A 41 -6.97 -4.42 -10.85
N TYR A 42 -7.94 -4.82 -10.05
CA TYR A 42 -8.97 -3.94 -9.50
C TYR A 42 -8.66 -3.68 -8.02
N CYS A 43 -8.59 -2.42 -7.63
CA CYS A 43 -8.45 -2.02 -6.23
C CYS A 43 -9.80 -1.58 -5.67
N ALA A 44 -10.16 -2.13 -4.51
CA ALA A 44 -11.16 -1.56 -3.64
C ALA A 44 -10.48 -0.79 -2.51
N ASP A 45 -10.73 0.51 -2.48
CA ASP A 45 -10.30 1.45 -1.46
C ASP A 45 -11.48 1.76 -0.53
N PHE A 46 -11.29 1.56 0.77
CA PHE A 46 -12.29 1.86 1.79
C PHE A 46 -11.65 1.95 3.19
N MET A 47 -12.35 2.64 4.10
CA MET A 47 -11.98 2.66 5.51
C MET A 47 -12.50 1.42 6.25
N MET A 48 -11.67 0.85 7.13
CA MET A 48 -12.07 -0.23 8.02
C MET A 48 -11.30 -0.17 9.33
N ASN A 49 -12.03 -0.14 10.45
CA ASN A 49 -11.45 -0.07 11.80
C ASN A 49 -10.45 1.09 11.99
N GLY A 50 -10.69 2.23 11.34
CA GLY A 50 -9.85 3.42 11.47
C GLY A 50 -8.69 3.52 10.48
N TYR A 51 -8.44 2.51 9.65
CA TYR A 51 -7.38 2.54 8.64
C TYR A 51 -7.94 2.51 7.23
N GLU A 52 -7.23 3.17 6.31
CA GLU A 52 -7.44 2.99 4.88
C GLU A 52 -6.97 1.59 4.47
N LYS A 53 -7.77 0.94 3.61
CA LYS A 53 -7.44 -0.36 3.04
C LYS A 53 -7.58 -0.32 1.53
N ASN A 54 -6.51 -0.74 0.85
CA ASN A 54 -6.48 -0.97 -0.58
C ASN A 54 -6.41 -2.49 -0.85
N VAL A 55 -7.51 -3.07 -1.31
CA VAL A 55 -7.64 -4.52 -1.55
C VAL A 55 -7.66 -4.81 -3.04
N TRP A 56 -6.66 -5.56 -3.50
CA TRP A 56 -6.42 -5.79 -4.91
C TRP A 56 -6.88 -7.18 -5.34
N PHE A 57 -7.59 -7.24 -6.46
CA PHE A 57 -8.08 -8.46 -7.09
C PHE A 57 -7.67 -8.52 -8.55
N ASN A 58 -7.45 -9.73 -9.08
CA ASN A 58 -7.39 -9.91 -10.53
C ASN A 58 -8.80 -9.91 -11.16
N ALA A 59 -8.87 -9.94 -12.49
CA ALA A 59 -10.14 -9.93 -13.23
C ALA A 59 -11.07 -11.14 -12.93
N GLN A 60 -10.54 -12.22 -12.36
CA GLN A 60 -11.31 -13.39 -11.93
C GLN A 60 -11.88 -13.24 -10.52
N GLY A 61 -11.63 -12.12 -9.83
CA GLY A 61 -12.05 -11.89 -8.44
C GLY A 61 -11.18 -12.63 -7.43
N GLN A 62 -9.96 -13.05 -7.80
CA GLN A 62 -9.02 -13.66 -6.86
C GLN A 62 -8.22 -12.55 -6.17
N TRP A 63 -8.23 -12.56 -4.84
CA TRP A 63 -7.43 -11.65 -4.01
C TRP A 63 -5.93 -11.82 -4.28
N GLN A 64 -5.23 -10.69 -4.46
CA GLN A 64 -3.82 -10.63 -4.80
C GLN A 64 -2.99 -9.98 -3.70
N MET A 65 -3.47 -8.87 -3.14
CA MET A 65 -2.87 -8.26 -1.97
C MET A 65 -3.88 -7.38 -1.22
N THR A 66 -3.64 -7.17 0.08
CA THR A 66 -4.31 -6.14 0.88
C THR A 66 -3.24 -5.23 1.46
N GLN A 67 -3.46 -3.94 1.36
CA GLN A 67 -2.66 -2.91 2.00
C GLN A 67 -3.48 -2.31 3.12
N THR A 68 -2.86 -2.12 4.28
CA THR A 68 -3.43 -1.39 5.40
C THR A 68 -2.46 -0.27 5.75
N GLU A 69 -2.93 0.97 5.63
CA GLU A 69 -2.14 2.15 5.95
C GLU A 69 -2.17 2.36 7.46
N TRP A 70 -1.06 2.07 8.13
CA TRP A 70 -0.89 2.30 9.57
C TRP A 70 -0.50 3.75 9.86
N GLY A 71 0.03 4.49 8.88
CA GLY A 71 0.42 5.89 9.00
C GLY A 71 1.76 6.10 9.71
N ASP A 72 1.97 5.47 10.86
CA ASP A 72 3.21 5.60 11.64
C ASP A 72 3.63 4.24 12.24
N THR A 73 4.65 4.28 13.07
CA THR A 73 5.37 3.14 13.64
C THR A 73 4.67 2.48 14.83
N ASP A 74 3.53 3.01 15.27
CA ASP A 74 2.79 2.55 16.45
C ASP A 74 2.32 1.09 16.33
N GLU A 75 2.00 0.64 15.10
CA GLU A 75 1.55 -0.74 14.82
C GLU A 75 2.71 -1.71 14.58
N LEU A 76 3.96 -1.23 14.54
CA LEU A 76 5.10 -2.10 14.32
C LEU A 76 5.33 -3.01 15.53
N SER A 77 5.57 -4.30 15.25
CA SER A 77 6.12 -5.18 16.27
C SER A 77 7.47 -4.65 16.76
N ALA A 78 7.81 -4.92 18.02
CA ALA A 78 9.10 -4.54 18.59
C ALA A 78 10.29 -5.03 17.73
N THR A 79 10.17 -6.21 17.11
CA THR A 79 11.20 -6.76 16.23
C THR A 79 11.44 -5.88 15.01
N VAL A 80 10.38 -5.45 14.32
CA VAL A 80 10.49 -4.59 13.12
C VAL A 80 10.91 -3.19 13.51
N TYR A 81 10.33 -2.63 14.59
CA TYR A 81 10.70 -1.31 15.09
C TYR A 81 12.19 -1.24 15.44
N ASN A 82 12.72 -2.22 16.20
CA ASN A 82 14.12 -2.23 16.59
C ASN A 82 15.07 -2.40 15.39
N ALA A 83 14.67 -3.20 14.39
CA ALA A 83 15.43 -3.33 13.15
C ALA A 83 15.49 -2.00 12.37
N TYR A 84 14.36 -1.30 12.27
CA TYR A 84 14.30 0.03 11.68
C TYR A 84 15.14 1.06 12.47
N ALA A 85 14.95 1.13 13.79
CA ALA A 85 15.60 2.10 14.67
C ALA A 85 17.13 1.93 14.77
N SER A 86 17.65 0.72 14.51
CA SER A 86 19.09 0.46 14.43
C SER A 86 19.67 0.60 13.01
N GLY A 87 18.81 0.79 12.01
CA GLY A 87 19.19 0.88 10.60
C GLY A 87 19.68 2.27 10.19
N PRO A 88 20.19 2.41 8.94
CA PRO A 88 20.79 3.65 8.44
C PRO A 88 19.77 4.78 8.20
N TYR A 89 18.48 4.49 8.25
CA TYR A 89 17.39 5.43 8.03
C TYR A 89 16.69 5.86 9.34
N SER A 90 17.16 5.43 10.51
CA SER A 90 16.48 5.67 11.79
C SER A 90 16.34 7.15 12.16
N GLY A 91 17.22 8.01 11.64
CA GLY A 91 17.13 9.46 11.82
C GLY A 91 16.27 10.18 10.77
N TRP A 92 15.65 9.46 9.84
CA TRP A 92 14.79 10.04 8.81
C TRP A 92 13.36 10.14 9.33
N GLN A 93 12.60 11.11 8.83
CA GLN A 93 11.20 11.27 9.19
C GLN A 93 10.39 10.12 8.57
N VAL A 94 9.61 9.42 9.39
CA VAL A 94 8.61 8.47 8.90
C VAL A 94 7.47 9.28 8.30
N GLU A 95 7.16 8.99 7.04
CA GLU A 95 6.07 9.65 6.30
C GLU A 95 4.81 8.78 6.22
N ASP A 96 5.00 7.47 6.15
CA ASP A 96 3.91 6.49 6.18
C ASP A 96 4.46 5.10 6.56
N VAL A 97 3.59 4.24 7.08
CA VAL A 97 3.83 2.81 7.27
C VAL A 97 2.65 2.03 6.70
N THR A 98 2.93 1.12 5.75
CA THR A 98 1.92 0.27 5.15
C THR A 98 2.20 -1.21 5.42
N TYR A 99 1.19 -1.94 5.89
CA TYR A 99 1.23 -3.39 6.00
C TYR A 99 0.62 -4.05 4.77
N VAL A 100 1.38 -4.91 4.09
CA VAL A 100 0.98 -5.54 2.83
C VAL A 100 0.88 -7.06 3.01
N GLU A 101 -0.32 -7.58 2.85
CA GLU A 101 -0.64 -9.00 2.96
C GLU A 101 -0.86 -9.62 1.59
N PHE A 102 -0.50 -10.91 1.45
CA PHE A 102 -0.63 -11.67 0.22
C PHE A 102 -1.31 -13.02 0.48
N PRO A 103 -1.95 -13.65 -0.52
CA PRO A 103 -2.62 -14.95 -0.35
C PRO A 103 -1.68 -16.12 -0.07
N LYS A 104 -0.40 -16.02 -0.46
CA LYS A 104 0.57 -17.13 -0.38
C LYS A 104 1.93 -16.73 0.19
N TRP A 105 2.31 -15.47 0.03
CA TRP A 105 3.62 -14.97 0.42
C TRP A 105 3.60 -14.40 1.83
N GLN A 106 4.78 -14.32 2.46
CA GLN A 106 4.88 -13.61 3.73
C GLN A 106 4.48 -12.15 3.57
N PRO A 107 3.86 -11.53 4.58
CA PRO A 107 3.52 -10.12 4.52
C PRO A 107 4.78 -9.26 4.50
N ILE A 108 4.65 -8.04 4.01
CA ILE A 108 5.72 -7.05 3.97
C ILE A 108 5.23 -5.80 4.70
N ILE A 109 6.11 -5.23 5.52
CA ILE A 109 5.93 -3.91 6.11
C ILE A 109 6.74 -2.93 5.27
N VAL A 110 6.10 -1.89 4.75
CA VAL A 110 6.76 -0.82 4.02
C VAL A 110 6.79 0.41 4.90
N ILE A 111 7.97 0.86 5.29
CA ILE A 111 8.15 2.15 5.99
C ILE A 111 8.63 3.14 4.94
N LYS A 112 7.84 4.18 4.69
CA LYS A 112 8.25 5.32 3.87
C LYS A 112 8.92 6.35 4.75
N VAL A 113 10.12 6.77 4.36
CA VAL A 113 10.91 7.78 5.07
C VAL A 113 11.38 8.89 4.16
N GLY A 114 11.49 10.09 4.70
CA GLY A 114 12.00 11.28 4.02
C GLY A 114 12.95 12.10 4.90
N GLN A 115 13.73 12.98 4.27
CA GLN A 115 14.51 13.99 5.02
C GLN A 115 13.84 15.36 4.89
N GLN A 116 13.85 16.12 5.98
CA GLN A 116 13.30 17.48 5.96
C GLN A 116 14.13 18.39 5.04
N ASN A 117 13.45 19.30 4.35
CA ASN A 117 14.03 20.35 3.50
C ASN A 117 14.75 19.84 2.23
N VAL A 118 14.57 18.57 1.87
CA VAL A 118 15.04 17.98 0.60
C VAL A 118 14.00 16.99 0.09
N ASP A 119 13.85 16.87 -1.22
CA ASP A 119 12.84 15.97 -1.83
C ASP A 119 13.33 14.51 -1.92
N ILE A 120 14.05 14.03 -0.89
CA ILE A 120 14.56 12.65 -0.86
C ILE A 120 13.64 11.74 -0.05
N GLN A 121 13.11 10.69 -0.70
CA GLN A 121 12.20 9.73 -0.09
C GLN A 121 12.61 8.30 -0.41
N TYR A 122 12.49 7.41 0.56
CA TYR A 122 12.76 5.99 0.42
C TYR A 122 11.60 5.15 0.95
N GLN A 123 11.35 4.02 0.30
CA GLN A 123 10.61 2.91 0.90
C GLN A 123 11.58 1.86 1.43
N LEU A 124 11.34 1.41 2.64
CA LEU A 124 12.08 0.37 3.33
C LEU A 124 11.16 -0.85 3.48
N PHE A 125 11.49 -1.95 2.81
CA PHE A 125 10.67 -3.16 2.80
C PHE A 125 11.18 -4.13 3.84
N TYR A 126 10.46 -4.30 4.94
CA TYR A 126 10.76 -5.23 6.00
C TYR A 126 9.88 -6.47 5.92
N SER A 127 10.46 -7.63 6.25
CA SER A 127 9.67 -8.80 6.63
C SER A 127 9.22 -8.69 8.10
N PRO A 128 8.22 -9.48 8.53
CA PRO A 128 7.70 -9.42 9.90
C PRO A 128 8.72 -9.82 10.98
N ASN A 129 9.81 -10.49 10.61
CA ASN A 129 10.90 -10.85 11.52
C ASN A 129 11.98 -9.75 11.65
N GLY A 130 11.76 -8.57 11.06
CA GLY A 130 12.69 -7.44 11.13
C GLY A 130 13.81 -7.46 10.08
N THR A 131 13.84 -8.43 9.15
CA THR A 131 14.84 -8.40 8.06
C THR A 131 14.47 -7.31 7.05
N LEU A 132 15.38 -6.37 6.79
CA LEU A 132 15.30 -5.41 5.70
C LEU A 132 15.57 -6.12 4.37
N LEU A 133 14.53 -6.28 3.56
CA LEU A 133 14.57 -7.02 2.30
C LEU A 133 15.08 -6.16 1.13
N ARG A 134 14.65 -4.90 1.10
CA ARG A 134 14.91 -3.97 0.00
C ARG A 134 14.77 -2.53 0.48
N THR A 135 15.51 -1.63 -0.15
CA THR A 135 15.22 -0.19 -0.13
C THR A 135 15.00 0.31 -1.56
N ARG A 136 14.17 1.33 -1.73
CA ARG A 136 13.89 1.94 -3.04
C ARG A 136 13.78 3.44 -2.89
N ASN A 137 14.55 4.19 -3.68
CA ASN A 137 14.36 5.63 -3.81
C ASN A 137 13.07 5.88 -4.57
N VAL A 138 12.18 6.68 -3.99
CA VAL A 138 10.85 6.98 -4.53
C VAL A 138 10.58 8.48 -4.65
N SER A 139 11.61 9.32 -4.58
CA SER A 139 11.52 10.79 -4.61
C SER A 139 10.65 11.37 -5.71
N TYR A 140 10.67 10.75 -6.89
CA TYR A 140 10.01 11.24 -8.10
C TYR A 140 9.18 10.14 -8.75
N MET A 141 8.66 9.23 -7.93
CA MET A 141 7.84 8.12 -8.39
C MET A 141 6.41 8.32 -7.94
N ASP A 142 5.50 8.14 -8.87
CA ASP A 142 4.08 7.96 -8.58
C ASP A 142 3.77 6.47 -8.39
N ASP A 143 2.62 6.17 -7.79
CA ASP A 143 2.10 4.81 -7.56
C ASP A 143 3.16 3.82 -7.01
N ILE A 144 3.70 4.19 -5.86
CA ILE A 144 4.81 3.47 -5.23
C ILE A 144 4.35 2.26 -4.41
N LEU A 145 3.04 2.00 -4.37
CA LEU A 145 2.45 0.87 -3.65
C LEU A 145 1.54 0.01 -4.54
N GLY A 146 1.26 0.39 -5.79
CA GLY A 146 0.44 -0.42 -6.69
C GLY A 146 1.06 -1.76 -7.11
N PRO A 147 0.32 -2.55 -7.92
CA PRO A 147 0.75 -3.82 -8.48
C PRO A 147 2.19 -3.87 -8.99
N GLY A 148 2.66 -2.84 -9.71
CA GLY A 148 4.04 -2.79 -10.24
C GLY A 148 5.16 -2.87 -9.20
N THR A 149 4.83 -2.71 -7.90
CA THR A 149 5.79 -2.85 -6.79
C THR A 149 5.84 -4.27 -6.21
N PHE A 150 4.75 -5.04 -6.31
CA PHE A 150 4.55 -6.26 -5.53
C PHE A 150 4.08 -7.50 -6.33
N LEU A 151 3.42 -7.32 -7.49
CA LEU A 151 2.72 -8.36 -8.23
C LEU A 151 3.35 -8.66 -9.60
#